data_AF-A0A968WDW2-F1
#
_entry.id   AF-A0A968WDW2-F1
#
_cell.length_a   1.000
_cell.length_b   1.000
_cell.length_c   1.000
_cell.angle_alpha   90.00
_cell.angle_beta   90.00
_cell.angle_gamma   90.00
#
_symmetry.space_group_name_H-M   'P 1'
#
loop_
_entity.id
_entity.type
_entity.pdbx_description
1 polymer ?
#
loop_
_entity_poly.entity_id
_entity_poly.type
_entity_poly.pdbx_seq_one_letter_code
_entity_poly.pdbx_strand_id
1 'polypeptide(L)'
;LAILEPMSPEEWCRIWIPVIHPDVEAPYPGERSPTGYMKASIMTLCKLTGYSESTVEGWFYGKSYHHTLGILLRCLHILFQFQRTIKN
;
A
#
# COMPACT_ATOMS: atom_id res chain seq x y z
N LEU A 1 -1.57 -22.88 -3.43
CA LEU A 1 -0.34 -22.04 -3.42
C LEU A 1 -0.67 -20.53 -3.50
N ALA A 2 -1.85 -20.09 -3.04
CA ALA A 2 -2.36 -18.72 -3.25
C ALA A 2 -1.85 -17.67 -2.23
N ILE A 3 -1.03 -18.07 -1.25
CA ILE A 3 -0.60 -17.17 -0.16
C ILE A 3 0.36 -16.07 -0.66
N LEU A 4 1.10 -16.34 -1.74
CA LEU A 4 2.10 -15.43 -2.30
C LEU A 4 1.66 -14.81 -3.64
N GLU A 5 0.36 -14.66 -3.87
CA GLU A 5 -0.11 -13.87 -5.01
C GLU A 5 0.31 -12.40 -4.83
N PRO A 6 0.97 -11.78 -5.81
CA PRO A 6 1.37 -10.37 -5.72
C PRO A 6 0.19 -9.47 -5.37
N MET A 7 0.46 -8.42 -4.60
CA MET A 7 -0.50 -7.36 -4.31
C MET A 7 0.01 -6.06 -4.92
N SER A 8 -0.86 -5.33 -5.61
CA SER A 8 -0.48 -4.03 -6.17
C SER A 8 -0.31 -2.97 -5.06
N PRO A 9 0.46 -1.89 -5.31
CA PRO A 9 0.56 -0.75 -4.40
C PRO A 9 -0.81 -0.15 -4.03
N GLU A 10 -1.73 -0.04 -4.99
CA GLU A 10 -3.07 0.51 -4.79
C GLU A 10 -3.91 -0.36 -3.86
N GLU A 11 -3.93 -1.68 -4.10
CA GLU A 11 -4.64 -2.62 -3.24
C GLU A 11 -4.09 -2.62 -1.81
N TRP A 12 -2.76 -2.60 -1.67
CA TRP A 12 -2.11 -2.57 -0.36
C TRP A 12 -2.47 -1.29 0.39
N CYS A 13 -2.36 -0.13 -0.26
CA CYS A 13 -2.67 1.15 0.34
C CYS A 13 -4.15 1.26 0.74
N ARG A 14 -5.07 0.76 -0.09
CA ARG A 14 -6.51 0.79 0.21
C ARG A 14 -6.85 0.07 1.52
N ILE A 15 -6.13 -1.01 1.83
CA ILE A 15 -6.33 -1.79 3.06
C ILE A 15 -5.67 -1.10 4.25
N TRP A 16 -4.43 -0.64 4.10
CA TRP A 16 -3.59 -0.32 5.25
C TRP A 16 -3.48 1.17 5.57
N ILE A 17 -3.64 2.07 4.60
CA ILE A 17 -3.53 3.51 4.87
C ILE A 17 -4.56 3.99 5.89
N PRO A 18 -5.84 3.60 5.82
CA PRO A 18 -6.82 3.98 6.86
C PRO A 18 -6.53 3.39 8.24
N VAL A 19 -5.78 2.28 8.30
CA VAL A 19 -5.39 1.63 9.57
C VAL A 19 -4.17 2.32 10.19
N ILE A 20 -3.22 2.75 9.35
CA ILE A 20 -1.97 3.40 9.78
C ILE A 20 -2.21 4.89 10.06
N HIS A 21 -3.05 5.54 9.24
CA HIS A 21 -3.38 6.96 9.28
C HIS A 21 -4.90 7.09 9.41
N PRO A 22 -5.47 6.96 10.62
CA PRO A 22 -6.93 6.93 10.82
C PRO A 22 -7.64 8.23 10.42
N ASP A 23 -6.91 9.35 10.39
CA ASP A 23 -7.44 10.66 9.97
C ASP A 23 -7.46 10.83 8.44
N VAL A 24 -7.02 9.82 7.68
CA VAL A 24 -6.93 9.87 6.22
C VAL A 24 -7.98 8.94 5.61
N GLU A 25 -8.96 9.54 4.92
CA GLU A 25 -10.04 8.81 4.25
C GLU A 25 -9.53 8.09 2.99
N ALA A 26 -10.00 6.85 2.78
CA ALA A 26 -9.70 6.08 1.56
C ALA A 26 -10.61 6.51 0.39
N PRO A 27 -10.11 6.48 -0.86
CA PRO A 27 -10.94 6.70 -2.03
C PRO A 27 -11.97 5.59 -2.21
N TYR A 28 -13.21 5.97 -2.56
CA TYR A 28 -14.19 5.03 -3.10
C TYR A 28 -13.85 4.66 -4.55
N PRO A 29 -14.25 3.45 -5.02
CA PRO A 29 -14.04 3.05 -6.41
C PRO A 29 -14.65 4.06 -7.39
N GLY A 30 -13.82 4.61 -8.28
CA GLY A 30 -14.24 5.59 -9.29
C GLY A 30 -14.19 7.05 -8.83
N GLU A 31 -13.85 7.32 -7.57
CA GLU A 31 -13.69 8.67 -7.07
C GLU A 31 -12.25 9.16 -7.15
N ARG A 32 -12.10 10.49 -7.16
CA ARG A 32 -10.79 11.13 -7.03
C ARG A 32 -10.22 10.84 -5.63
N SER A 33 -8.93 10.56 -5.56
CA SER A 33 -8.23 10.38 -4.28
C SER A 33 -8.49 11.54 -3.31
N PRO A 34 -8.98 11.27 -2.09
CA PRO A 34 -9.18 12.28 -1.06
C PRO A 34 -7.89 13.05 -0.74
N THR A 35 -8.04 14.26 -0.22
CA THR A 35 -6.92 15.10 0.20
C THR A 35 -6.06 14.35 1.21
N GLY A 36 -4.77 14.24 0.94
CA GLY A 36 -3.80 13.60 1.83
C GLY A 36 -3.65 12.09 1.64
N TYR A 37 -4.62 11.38 1.06
CA TYR A 37 -4.54 9.92 0.87
C TYR A 37 -3.36 9.50 0.00
N MET A 38 -3.18 10.16 -1.15
CA MET A 38 -2.06 9.86 -2.05
C MET A 38 -0.71 10.14 -1.38
N LYS A 39 -0.61 11.27 -0.67
CA LYS A 39 0.61 11.64 0.08
C LYS A 39 0.93 10.62 1.16
N ALA A 40 -0.07 10.20 1.95
CA ALA A 40 0.09 9.19 2.98
C ALA A 40 0.51 7.83 2.38
N SER A 41 -0.08 7.45 1.24
CA SER A 41 0.26 6.25 0.48
C SER A 41 1.72 6.26 0.05
N ILE A 42 2.15 7.32 -0.63
CA ILE A 42 3.52 7.49 -1.13
C ILE A 42 4.52 7.47 0.03
N MET A 43 4.32 8.27 1.07
CA MET A 43 5.23 8.33 2.22
C MET A 43 5.36 6.98 2.93
N THR A 44 4.23 6.27 3.10
CA THR A 44 4.23 4.96 3.76
C THR A 44 4.97 3.92 2.93
N LEU A 45 4.71 3.86 1.62
CA LEU A 45 5.40 2.93 0.73
C LEU A 45 6.89 3.23 0.63
N CYS A 46 7.30 4.50 0.49
CA CYS A 46 8.72 4.88 0.54
C CYS A 46 9.41 4.33 1.79
N LYS A 47 8.78 4.46 2.96
CA LYS A 47 9.32 3.96 4.23
C LYS A 47 9.40 2.42 4.27
N LEU A 48 8.42 1.73 3.71
CA LEU A 48 8.37 0.26 3.73
C LEU A 48 9.32 -0.39 2.72
N THR A 49 9.51 0.24 1.57
CA THR A 49 10.21 -0.37 0.43
C THR A 49 11.60 0.21 0.19
N GLY A 50 11.90 1.38 0.75
CA GLY A 50 13.15 2.13 0.53
C GLY A 50 13.26 2.79 -0.85
N TYR A 51 12.19 2.79 -1.65
CA TYR A 51 12.18 3.45 -2.97
C TYR A 51 11.95 4.95 -2.85
N SER A 52 12.46 5.73 -3.82
CA SER A 52 12.27 7.18 -3.87
C SER A 52 10.80 7.56 -4.05
N GLU A 53 10.44 8.77 -3.60
CA GLU A 53 9.10 9.33 -3.79
C GLU A 53 8.67 9.30 -5.26
N SER A 54 9.55 9.74 -6.16
CA SER A 54 9.32 9.73 -7.60
C SER A 54 9.09 8.34 -8.21
N THR A 55 9.70 7.30 -7.64
CA THR A 55 9.52 5.92 -8.09
C THR A 55 8.16 5.42 -7.64
N VAL A 56 7.85 5.61 -6.36
CA VAL A 56 6.58 5.18 -5.74
C VAL A 56 5.39 5.89 -6.36
N GLU A 57 5.48 7.21 -6.54
CA GLU A 57 4.47 8.02 -7.23
C GLU A 57 4.20 7.48 -8.63
N GLY A 58 5.25 7.10 -9.36
CA GLY A 58 5.13 6.48 -10.67
C GLY A 58 4.21 5.26 -10.72
N TRP A 59 4.17 4.44 -9.67
CA TRP A 59 3.33 3.24 -9.62
C TRP A 59 1.84 3.55 -9.65
N PHE A 60 1.43 4.72 -9.14
CA PHE A 60 0.04 5.19 -9.14
C PHE A 60 -0.37 5.88 -10.45
N TYR A 61 0.60 6.17 -11.32
CA TYR A 61 0.38 6.83 -12.61
C TYR A 61 0.77 5.94 -13.79
N GLY A 62 0.66 4.62 -13.61
CA GLY A 62 0.80 3.64 -14.68
C GLY A 62 2.23 3.22 -15.00
N LYS A 63 3.25 3.65 -14.23
CA LYS A 63 4.59 3.06 -14.37
C LYS A 63 4.60 1.66 -13.77
N SER A 64 5.19 0.72 -14.50
CA SER A 64 5.37 -0.65 -14.05
C SER A 64 6.24 -0.74 -12.80
N TYR A 65 5.92 -1.67 -11.91
CA TYR A 65 6.77 -2.11 -10.81
C TYR A 65 7.16 -3.58 -10.98
N HIS A 66 8.28 -3.97 -10.38
CA HIS A 66 8.74 -5.35 -10.44
C HIS A 66 7.76 -6.30 -9.75
N HIS A 67 7.60 -7.51 -10.30
CA HIS A 67 6.80 -8.57 -9.67
C HIS A 67 7.21 -8.82 -8.20
N THR A 68 8.51 -8.76 -7.90
CA THR A 68 9.06 -8.89 -6.55
C THR A 68 8.51 -7.84 -5.57
N LEU A 69 8.20 -6.63 -6.03
CA LEU A 69 7.54 -5.62 -5.19
C LEU A 69 6.15 -6.10 -4.77
N GLY A 70 5.37 -6.65 -5.71
CA GLY A 70 4.04 -7.15 -5.38
C GLY A 70 4.09 -8.32 -4.39
N ILE A 71 5.10 -9.18 -4.50
CA ILE A 71 5.36 -10.24 -3.50
C ILE A 71 5.73 -9.63 -2.14
N LEU A 72 6.62 -8.63 -2.10
CA LEU A 72 6.98 -7.93 -0.86
C LEU A 72 5.74 -7.30 -0.18
N LEU A 73 4.88 -6.63 -0.95
CA LEU A 73 3.65 -6.03 -0.43
C LEU A 73 2.70 -7.09 0.12
N ARG A 74 2.57 -8.25 -0.55
CA ARG A 74 1.79 -9.37 -0.02
C ARG A 74 2.35 -9.87 1.31
N CYS A 75 3.68 -10.02 1.42
CA CYS A 75 4.33 -10.42 2.68
C CYS A 75 4.06 -9.40 3.79
N LEU A 76 4.17 -8.10 3.51
CA LEU A 76 3.88 -7.04 4.48
C LEU A 76 2.41 -7.06 4.92
N HIS A 77 1.47 -7.27 3.98
CA HIS A 77 0.05 -7.42 4.31
C HIS A 77 -0.18 -8.59 5.27
N ILE A 78 0.42 -9.76 5.00
CA ILE A 78 0.31 -10.93 5.88
C ILE A 78 0.89 -10.63 7.27
N LEU A 79 2.09 -10.05 7.33
CA LEU A 79 2.73 -9.67 8.60
C LEU A 79 1.87 -8.70 9.41
N PHE A 80 1.27 -7.70 8.78
CA PHE A 80 0.42 -6.73 9.47
C PHE A 80 -0.88 -7.37 9.97
N GLN A 81 -1.49 -8.30 9.21
CA GLN A 81 -2.63 -9.08 9.68
C GLN A 81 -2.25 -9.88 10.94
N PHE A 82 -1.14 -10.61 10.91
CA PHE A 82 -0.67 -11.37 12.08
C PHE A 82 -0.43 -10.47 13.29
N GLN A 83 0.23 -9.34 13.10
CA GLN A 83 0.49 -8.39 14.20
C GLN A 83 -0.81 -7.87 14.82
N ARG A 84 -1.86 -7.63 14.02
CA ARG A 84 -3.16 -7.21 14.54
C ARG A 84 -3.87 -8.31 15.30
N THR A 85 -3.83 -9.55 14.80
CA THR A 85 -4.44 -10.70 15.48
C THR A 85 -3.79 -11.00 16.83
N ILE A 86 -2.47 -10.78 16.97
CA ILE A 86 -1.76 -11.05 18.23
C ILE A 86 -1.94 -9.90 19.25
N LYS A 87 -2.13 -8.66 18.77
CA LYS A 87 -2.30 -7.48 19.64
C LYS A 87 -3.74 -7.31 20.14
N ASN A 88 -4.70 -7.99 19.52
CA ASN A 88 -6.09 -8.08 19.94
C ASN A 88 -6.32 -9.29 20.83
#